data_AF-A0A819NS45-F1
#
_entry.id   AF-A0A819NS45-F1
#
_cell.length_a   1.000
_cell.length_b   1.000
_cell.length_c   1.000
_cell.angle_alpha   90.00
_cell.angle_beta   90.00
_cell.angle_gamma   90.00
#
_symmetry.space_group_name_H-M   'P 1'
#
loop_
_entity.id
_entity.type
_entity.pdbx_description
1 polymer ?
#
loop_
_entity_poly.entity_id
_entity_poly.type
_entity_poly.pdbx_seq_one_letter_code
_entity_poly.pdbx_strand_id
1 'polypeptide(L)'
;TLKARWATNADRSELTEHWLKLFIRSDYSGNALVHHESGFPLYSYAPELKHGQWFPPTFQCSRNYTLPRQWIVTYAVPFFGLDALGINLEFKGVVRVDAYLNYLDINQCSMPHYVPNAFKGSDRCDYQSTVCEPIFGRGFILGTYKCRCRPGYEYPFIDYNDFFNGDAMDKQWEILMSNNSLLSRFDQLKCRIAIASSIRPLNLILLLLTISFAMLINR
;
A
#
# COMPACT_ATOMS: atom_id res chain seq x y z
N THR A 1 -8.68 -24.72 -3.85
CA THR A 1 -9.81 -23.82 -3.54
C THR A 1 -9.74 -23.41 -2.07
N LEU A 2 -10.38 -22.31 -1.63
CA LEU A 2 -10.40 -21.89 -0.21
C LEU A 2 -10.82 -23.06 0.70
N LYS A 3 -11.85 -23.81 0.30
CA LYS A 3 -12.30 -25.02 1.00
C LYS A 3 -11.20 -26.06 1.18
N ALA A 4 -10.41 -26.35 0.14
CA ALA A 4 -9.31 -27.33 0.23
C ALA A 4 -8.18 -26.89 1.16
N ARG A 5 -7.87 -25.58 1.20
CA ARG A 5 -6.84 -25.03 2.11
C ARG A 5 -7.22 -25.21 3.59
N TRP A 6 -8.51 -25.18 3.89
CA TRP A 6 -9.02 -25.29 5.26
C TRP A 6 -9.55 -26.68 5.61
N ALA A 7 -9.71 -27.59 4.64
CA ALA A 7 -10.23 -28.93 4.85
C ALA A 7 -9.30 -29.82 5.67
N THR A 8 -8.00 -29.53 5.70
CA THR A 8 -7.00 -30.34 6.41
C THR A 8 -6.53 -29.74 7.74
N ASN A 9 -6.80 -28.44 7.98
CA ASN A 9 -6.12 -27.65 9.02
C ASN A 9 -7.05 -26.87 9.95
N ALA A 10 -8.38 -27.02 9.85
CA ALA A 10 -9.29 -26.27 10.72
C ALA A 10 -9.34 -26.92 12.12
N ASP A 11 -8.35 -26.64 12.96
CA ASP A 11 -8.44 -26.93 14.40
C ASP A 11 -9.26 -25.84 15.09
N ARG A 12 -10.14 -26.24 16.01
CA ARG A 12 -11.01 -25.33 16.76
C ARG A 12 -10.21 -24.34 17.60
N SER A 13 -9.00 -24.71 18.02
CA SER A 13 -8.09 -23.86 18.81
C SER A 13 -7.59 -22.63 18.04
N GLU A 14 -7.57 -22.67 16.70
CA GLU A 14 -7.12 -21.59 15.82
C GLU A 14 -8.25 -20.67 15.33
N LEU A 15 -9.50 -21.00 15.69
CA LEU A 15 -10.69 -20.27 15.26
C LEU A 15 -11.26 -19.43 16.40
N THR A 16 -11.76 -18.25 16.05
CA THR A 16 -12.50 -17.38 16.97
C THR A 16 -13.98 -17.73 16.95
N GLU A 17 -14.54 -17.92 18.13
CA GLU A 17 -15.97 -18.17 18.32
C GLU A 17 -16.75 -16.85 18.22
N HIS A 18 -17.79 -16.86 17.40
CA HIS A 18 -18.72 -15.76 17.23
C HIS A 18 -20.13 -16.26 17.50
N TRP A 19 -20.82 -15.60 18.42
CA TRP A 19 -22.24 -15.84 18.69
C TRP A 19 -23.09 -14.79 17.99
N LEU A 20 -24.18 -15.22 17.38
CA LEU A 20 -25.13 -14.34 16.72
C LEU A 20 -26.43 -14.29 17.53
N LYS A 21 -26.86 -13.08 17.93
CA LYS A 21 -28.23 -12.83 18.39
C LYS A 21 -29.06 -12.34 17.21
N LEU A 22 -29.94 -13.20 16.72
CA LEU A 22 -30.84 -12.88 15.62
C LEU A 22 -32.06 -12.15 16.15
N PHE A 23 -32.32 -10.97 15.59
CA PHE A 23 -33.57 -10.25 15.77
C PHE A 23 -34.33 -10.28 14.45
N ILE A 24 -35.56 -10.78 14.48
CA ILE A 24 -36.42 -10.88 13.29
C ILE A 24 -37.64 -9.99 13.52
N ARG A 25 -38.20 -9.45 12.43
CA ARG A 25 -39.42 -8.66 12.49
C ARG A 25 -40.58 -9.51 13.04
N SER A 26 -41.36 -8.95 13.97
CA SER A 26 -42.55 -9.58 14.52
C SER A 26 -43.65 -9.76 13.48
N ASP A 27 -43.78 -8.80 12.57
CA ASP A 27 -44.82 -8.71 11.56
C ASP A 27 -44.23 -8.25 10.21
N TYR A 28 -45.03 -8.34 9.15
CA TYR A 28 -44.65 -7.89 7.81
C TYR A 28 -44.31 -6.38 7.78
N SER A 29 -45.03 -5.60 8.60
CA SER A 29 -44.84 -4.16 8.75
C SER A 29 -43.54 -3.76 9.45
N GLY A 30 -42.90 -4.68 10.19
CA GLY A 30 -41.66 -4.44 10.91
C GLY A 30 -41.79 -3.57 12.15
N ASN A 31 -42.97 -3.57 12.80
CA ASN A 31 -43.28 -2.68 13.92
C ASN A 31 -42.46 -2.98 15.18
N ALA A 32 -42.06 -4.24 15.38
CA ALA A 32 -41.17 -4.63 16.45
C ALA A 32 -40.16 -5.69 15.97
N LEU A 33 -39.00 -5.72 16.62
CA LEU A 33 -38.03 -6.78 16.47
C LEU A 33 -38.18 -7.76 17.64
N VAL A 34 -38.41 -9.03 17.33
CA VAL A 34 -38.46 -10.10 18.32
C VAL A 34 -37.15 -10.86 18.24
N HIS A 35 -36.60 -11.20 19.40
CA HIS A 35 -35.47 -12.11 19.46
C HIS A 35 -35.92 -13.47 18.93
N HIS A 36 -35.23 -13.97 17.91
CA HIS A 36 -35.56 -15.28 17.34
C HIS A 36 -34.85 -16.36 18.14
N GLU A 37 -35.62 -16.99 19.04
CA GLU A 37 -35.18 -18.12 19.85
C GLU A 37 -35.25 -19.43 19.05
N SER A 38 -34.45 -19.53 18.00
CA SER A 38 -34.21 -20.78 17.28
C SER A 38 -33.34 -21.72 18.12
N GLY A 39 -33.88 -22.21 19.24
CA GLY A 39 -33.37 -23.37 19.98
C GLY A 39 -32.09 -23.16 20.82
N PHE A 40 -31.06 -22.49 20.33
CA PHE A 40 -29.79 -22.25 21.04
C PHE A 40 -29.07 -21.04 20.44
N PRO A 41 -28.16 -20.36 21.17
CA PRO A 41 -27.27 -19.36 20.59
C PRO A 41 -26.57 -19.91 19.34
N LEU A 42 -26.66 -19.18 18.22
CA LEU A 42 -26.04 -19.59 16.97
C LEU A 42 -24.54 -19.33 17.06
N TYR A 43 -23.77 -20.38 17.34
CA TYR A 43 -22.32 -20.32 17.38
C TYR A 43 -21.74 -20.59 16.00
N SER A 44 -20.79 -19.77 15.60
CA SER A 44 -19.97 -19.98 14.42
C SER A 44 -18.51 -19.79 14.78
N TYR A 45 -17.64 -20.49 14.08
CA TYR A 45 -16.20 -20.40 14.22
C TYR A 45 -15.66 -19.82 12.94
N ALA A 46 -14.94 -18.71 13.05
CA ALA A 46 -14.30 -18.07 11.90
C ALA A 46 -12.82 -17.84 12.23
N PRO A 47 -11.94 -17.83 11.23
CA PRO A 47 -10.56 -17.48 11.47
C PRO A 47 -10.41 -15.96 11.61
N GLU A 48 -9.35 -15.54 12.28
CA GLU A 48 -8.99 -14.12 12.35
C GLU A 48 -8.78 -13.49 10.95
N LEU A 49 -8.92 -12.17 10.87
CA LEU A 49 -8.74 -11.40 9.64
C LEU A 49 -7.35 -11.59 8.99
N LYS A 50 -6.32 -11.95 9.76
CA LYS A 50 -4.98 -12.21 9.21
C LYS A 50 -4.89 -13.53 8.41
N HIS A 51 -5.85 -14.43 8.59
CA HIS A 51 -5.83 -15.78 8.01
C HIS A 51 -6.66 -15.92 6.73
N GLY A 52 -7.49 -14.93 6.39
CA GLY A 52 -8.26 -15.01 5.15
C GLY A 52 -7.41 -14.85 3.90
N GLN A 53 -8.07 -15.05 2.76
CA GLN A 53 -7.41 -15.12 1.48
C GLN A 53 -7.80 -13.94 0.61
N TRP A 54 -6.79 -13.22 0.14
CA TRP A 54 -6.92 -12.29 -0.96
C TRP A 54 -6.87 -13.03 -2.30
N PHE A 55 -7.75 -12.61 -3.21
CA PHE A 55 -7.78 -13.06 -4.59
C PHE A 55 -7.18 -11.98 -5.49
N PRO A 56 -6.61 -12.36 -6.66
CA PRO A 56 -6.12 -11.38 -7.62
C PRO A 56 -7.25 -10.42 -8.05
N PRO A 57 -6.92 -9.17 -8.44
CA PRO A 57 -7.91 -8.23 -8.94
C PRO A 57 -8.70 -8.80 -10.12
N THR A 58 -10.02 -8.61 -10.10
CA THR A 58 -10.92 -9.05 -11.18
C THR A 58 -11.80 -7.90 -11.62
N PHE A 59 -12.15 -7.87 -12.91
CA PHE A 59 -13.06 -6.86 -13.44
C PHE A 59 -14.51 -7.33 -13.27
N GLN A 60 -15.30 -6.55 -12.53
CA GLN A 60 -16.67 -6.91 -12.21
C GLN A 60 -17.61 -6.59 -13.39
N CYS A 61 -18.00 -7.61 -14.13
CA CYS A 61 -18.99 -7.53 -15.20
C CYS A 61 -20.38 -7.94 -14.69
N SER A 62 -21.16 -7.02 -14.11
CA SER A 62 -22.56 -7.30 -13.81
C SER A 62 -23.40 -7.35 -15.09
N ARG A 63 -24.05 -8.49 -15.36
CA ARG A 63 -24.92 -8.68 -16.53
C ARG A 63 -26.17 -7.78 -16.48
N ASN A 64 -26.67 -7.51 -15.28
CA ASN A 64 -27.93 -6.78 -15.06
C ASN A 64 -27.70 -5.33 -14.57
N TYR A 65 -26.49 -4.79 -14.69
CA TYR A 65 -26.11 -3.42 -14.25
C TYR A 65 -26.38 -3.10 -12.77
N THR A 66 -26.68 -4.11 -11.94
CA THR A 66 -27.02 -3.93 -10.52
C THR A 66 -25.81 -3.48 -9.69
N LEU A 67 -24.60 -3.70 -10.20
CA LEU A 67 -23.35 -3.31 -9.56
C LEU A 67 -22.50 -2.54 -10.59
N PRO A 68 -21.74 -1.51 -10.16
CA PRO A 68 -20.94 -0.72 -11.09
C PRO A 68 -19.84 -1.57 -11.72
N ARG A 69 -19.51 -1.30 -12.99
CA ARG A 69 -18.42 -1.98 -13.70
C ARG A 69 -17.09 -1.38 -13.29
N GLN A 70 -16.33 -2.10 -12.48
CA GLN A 70 -15.05 -1.64 -11.95
C GLN A 70 -14.15 -2.80 -11.55
N TRP A 71 -12.86 -2.50 -11.39
CA TRP A 71 -11.91 -3.44 -10.84
C TRP A 71 -12.12 -3.61 -9.34
N ILE A 72 -12.23 -4.86 -8.91
CA ILE A 72 -12.37 -5.23 -7.50
C ILE A 72 -11.25 -6.18 -7.08
N VAL A 73 -10.89 -6.10 -5.80
CA VAL A 73 -10.12 -7.13 -5.12
C VAL A 73 -11.04 -7.80 -4.12
N THR A 74 -10.95 -9.12 -4.05
CA THR A 74 -11.81 -9.92 -3.19
C THR A 74 -11.01 -10.47 -2.02
N TYR A 75 -11.55 -10.31 -0.82
CA TYR A 75 -11.10 -10.98 0.38
C TYR A 75 -12.15 -12.01 0.81
N ALA A 76 -11.73 -13.23 1.14
CA ALA A 76 -12.65 -14.26 1.60
C ALA A 76 -12.13 -15.04 2.81
N VAL A 77 -13.06 -15.35 3.71
CA VAL A 77 -12.82 -16.17 4.91
C VAL A 77 -13.89 -17.27 5.00
N PRO A 78 -13.49 -18.52 5.31
CA PRO A 78 -14.47 -19.55 5.62
C PRO A 78 -15.06 -19.34 7.01
N PHE A 79 -16.25 -19.88 7.25
CA PHE A 79 -16.77 -20.04 8.59
C PHE A 79 -17.34 -21.45 8.76
N PHE A 80 -17.26 -21.92 10.00
CA PHE A 80 -17.58 -23.27 10.41
C PHE A 80 -18.67 -23.23 11.47
N GLY A 81 -19.43 -24.31 11.55
CA GLY A 81 -20.36 -24.59 12.63
C GLY A 81 -20.14 -26.01 13.09
N LEU A 82 -20.79 -26.41 14.17
CA LEU A 82 -20.73 -27.79 14.61
C LEU A 82 -21.65 -28.68 13.74
N ASP A 83 -21.31 -29.95 13.66
CA ASP A 83 -22.19 -31.00 13.12
C ASP A 83 -23.43 -31.16 14.01
N ALA A 84 -24.42 -31.95 13.54
CA ALA A 84 -25.65 -32.19 14.29
C ALA A 84 -25.42 -32.85 15.66
N LEU A 85 -24.26 -33.49 15.84
CA LEU A 85 -23.85 -34.15 17.08
C LEU A 85 -23.12 -33.19 18.04
N GLY A 86 -22.73 -32.00 17.58
CA GLY A 86 -22.00 -31.00 18.36
C GLY A 86 -20.52 -31.30 18.57
N ILE A 87 -19.96 -32.28 17.86
CA ILE A 87 -18.61 -32.82 18.12
C ILE A 87 -17.60 -32.27 17.12
N ASN A 88 -17.91 -32.34 15.82
CA ASN A 88 -16.96 -32.01 14.77
C ASN A 88 -17.24 -30.64 14.15
N LEU A 89 -16.19 -29.96 13.72
CA LEU A 89 -16.30 -28.75 12.90
C LEU A 89 -16.73 -29.13 11.48
N GLU A 90 -17.81 -28.50 11.03
CA GLU A 90 -18.35 -28.63 9.69
C GLU A 90 -18.22 -27.29 8.95
N PHE A 91 -17.73 -27.34 7.71
CA PHE A 91 -17.69 -26.17 6.83
C PHE A 91 -19.12 -25.73 6.48
N LYS A 92 -19.50 -24.50 6.87
CA LYS A 92 -20.84 -23.96 6.59
C LYS A 92 -20.87 -23.00 5.41
N GLY A 93 -19.77 -22.28 5.16
CA GLY A 93 -19.70 -21.38 4.02
C GLY A 93 -18.48 -20.48 3.98
N VAL A 94 -18.56 -19.47 3.13
CA VAL A 94 -17.52 -18.45 2.94
C VAL A 94 -18.16 -17.08 2.99
N VAL A 95 -17.58 -16.18 3.78
CA VAL A 95 -17.87 -14.75 3.71
C VAL A 95 -16.88 -14.12 2.73
N ARG A 96 -17.42 -13.38 1.77
CA ARG A 96 -16.66 -12.67 0.74
C ARG A 96 -16.91 -11.17 0.88
N VAL A 97 -15.84 -10.39 0.84
CA VAL A 97 -15.90 -8.92 0.79
C VAL A 97 -15.18 -8.46 -0.46
N ASP A 98 -15.84 -7.62 -1.24
CA ASP A 98 -15.28 -7.00 -2.43
C ASP A 98 -14.94 -5.53 -2.13
N ALA A 99 -13.68 -5.17 -2.35
CA ALA A 99 -13.21 -3.80 -2.25
C ALA A 99 -12.88 -3.28 -3.64
N TYR A 100 -13.29 -2.04 -3.93
CA TYR A 100 -12.96 -1.40 -5.20
C TYR A 100 -11.49 -0.98 -5.20
N LEU A 101 -10.80 -1.24 -6.32
CA LEU A 101 -9.37 -0.95 -6.42
C LEU A 101 -9.07 0.54 -6.22
N ASN A 102 -9.94 1.44 -6.68
CA ASN A 102 -9.74 2.88 -6.56
C ASN A 102 -9.60 3.39 -5.12
N TYR A 103 -10.08 2.66 -4.11
CA TYR A 103 -9.88 3.00 -2.69
C TYR A 103 -8.56 2.50 -2.11
N LEU A 104 -7.77 1.76 -2.89
CA LEU A 104 -6.47 1.25 -2.47
C LEU A 104 -5.37 2.09 -3.09
N ASP A 105 -4.44 2.56 -2.26
CA ASP A 105 -3.24 3.24 -2.73
C ASP A 105 -2.15 2.25 -3.16
N ILE A 106 -1.29 2.69 -4.06
CA ILE A 106 -0.09 1.97 -4.48
C ILE A 106 1.13 2.59 -3.80
N ASN A 107 2.09 1.75 -3.38
CA ASN A 107 3.39 2.22 -2.93
C ASN A 107 4.47 1.75 -3.91
N GLN A 108 5.04 2.67 -4.69
CA GLN A 108 6.08 2.34 -5.68
C GLN A 108 7.49 2.35 -5.09
N CYS A 109 7.67 2.92 -3.90
CA CYS A 109 8.97 3.07 -3.29
C CYS A 109 9.59 1.72 -2.90
N SER A 110 10.91 1.68 -2.94
CA SER A 110 11.70 0.54 -2.49
C SER A 110 11.37 0.13 -1.04
N MET A 111 11.21 -1.18 -0.83
CA MET A 111 10.94 -1.79 0.48
C MET A 111 11.69 -3.11 0.62
N PRO A 112 11.92 -3.60 1.86
CA PRO A 112 12.56 -4.88 2.08
C PRO A 112 11.87 -6.04 1.33
N HIS A 113 12.64 -7.06 0.98
CA HIS A 113 12.14 -8.20 0.18
C HIS A 113 10.97 -8.94 0.84
N TYR A 114 10.94 -9.02 2.17
CA TYR A 114 9.90 -9.70 2.94
C TYR A 114 8.54 -8.97 2.98
N VAL A 115 8.50 -7.67 2.65
CA VAL A 115 7.24 -6.91 2.62
C VAL A 115 6.49 -7.21 1.32
N PRO A 116 5.27 -7.79 1.36
CA PRO A 116 4.52 -8.10 0.16
C PRO A 116 3.97 -6.82 -0.47
N ASN A 117 4.55 -6.42 -1.59
CA ASN A 117 4.05 -5.35 -2.43
C ASN A 117 4.54 -5.57 -3.86
N ALA A 118 3.61 -5.67 -4.81
CA ALA A 118 3.92 -5.91 -6.21
C ALA A 118 4.56 -4.68 -6.91
N PHE A 119 4.38 -3.49 -6.34
CA PHE A 119 4.83 -2.23 -6.93
C PHE A 119 6.13 -1.70 -6.33
N LYS A 120 6.67 -2.32 -5.28
CA LYS A 120 7.88 -1.83 -4.62
C LYS A 120 9.07 -1.78 -5.58
N GLY A 121 9.81 -0.68 -5.55
CA GLY A 121 10.96 -0.45 -6.43
C GLY A 121 10.60 -0.18 -7.89
N SER A 122 9.35 0.14 -8.19
CA SER A 122 8.93 0.63 -9.52
C SER A 122 9.00 2.15 -9.65
N ASP A 123 9.39 2.84 -8.58
CA ASP A 123 9.66 4.27 -8.60
C ASP A 123 10.82 4.60 -9.57
N ARG A 124 10.80 5.84 -10.07
CA ARG A 124 11.80 6.35 -11.03
C ARG A 124 12.74 7.36 -10.39
N CYS A 125 12.81 7.37 -9.07
CA CYS A 125 13.71 8.28 -8.35
C CYS A 125 15.18 7.91 -8.61
N ASP A 126 16.04 8.93 -8.68
CA ASP A 126 17.47 8.70 -8.73
C ASP A 126 17.99 8.17 -7.39
N TYR A 127 18.40 6.90 -7.35
CA TYR A 127 18.81 6.23 -6.11
C TYR A 127 20.00 6.87 -5.39
N GLN A 128 20.86 7.60 -6.12
CA GLN A 128 22.06 8.23 -5.54
C GLN A 128 21.72 9.54 -4.82
N SER A 129 20.95 10.41 -5.47
CA SER A 129 20.69 11.78 -5.03
C SER A 129 19.33 11.97 -4.35
N THR A 130 18.40 11.02 -4.50
CA THR A 130 17.03 11.13 -3.99
C THR A 130 16.57 9.95 -3.12
N VAL A 131 15.48 10.16 -2.39
CA VAL A 131 14.73 9.17 -1.62
C VAL A 131 13.26 9.24 -2.02
N CYS A 132 12.66 8.07 -2.27
CA CYS A 132 11.26 7.94 -2.64
C CYS A 132 10.36 8.00 -1.39
N GLU A 133 9.30 8.81 -1.45
CA GLU A 133 8.25 8.86 -0.42
C GLU A 133 6.87 8.67 -1.06
N PRO A 134 6.06 7.70 -0.61
CA PRO A 134 4.74 7.45 -1.18
C PRO A 134 3.75 8.56 -0.79
N ILE A 135 2.79 8.84 -1.68
CA ILE A 135 1.69 9.78 -1.44
C ILE A 135 0.37 8.99 -1.41
N PHE A 136 -0.20 8.86 -0.22
CA PHE A 136 -1.46 8.16 0.01
C PHE A 136 -2.68 9.06 -0.26
N GLY A 137 -3.85 8.45 -0.43
CA GLY A 137 -5.13 9.12 -0.70
C GLY A 137 -5.35 9.51 -2.17
N ARG A 138 -4.57 8.95 -3.10
CA ARG A 138 -4.71 9.19 -4.55
C ARG A 138 -5.30 8.00 -5.30
N GLY A 139 -5.52 6.88 -4.60
CA GLY A 139 -6.09 5.66 -5.16
C GLY A 139 -5.07 4.85 -5.97
N PHE A 140 -5.60 3.94 -6.77
CA PHE A 140 -4.81 2.91 -7.45
C PHE A 140 -4.20 3.42 -8.77
N ILE A 141 -3.28 4.37 -8.66
CA ILE A 141 -2.65 5.05 -9.80
C ILE A 141 -1.13 5.07 -9.60
N LEU A 142 -0.38 4.84 -10.69
CA LEU A 142 1.08 5.00 -10.71
C LEU A 142 1.47 6.49 -10.67
N GLY A 143 2.72 6.78 -10.30
CA GLY A 143 3.24 8.14 -10.15
C GLY A 143 2.86 8.81 -8.83
N THR A 144 2.26 8.06 -7.90
CA THR A 144 1.77 8.56 -6.60
C THR A 144 2.87 8.54 -5.53
N TYR A 145 4.02 9.13 -5.85
CA TYR A 145 5.18 9.25 -4.98
C TYR A 145 5.90 10.57 -5.23
N LYS A 146 6.85 10.92 -4.36
CA LYS A 146 7.77 12.05 -4.54
C LYS A 146 9.20 11.62 -4.33
N CYS A 147 10.11 12.17 -5.14
CA CYS A 147 11.55 11.99 -4.99
C CYS A 147 12.13 13.22 -4.27
N ARG A 148 12.42 13.07 -2.97
CA ARG A 148 13.05 14.12 -2.17
C ARG A 148 14.57 14.00 -2.25
N CYS A 149 15.31 15.11 -2.27
CA CYS A 149 16.77 15.07 -2.23
C CYS A 149 17.30 14.47 -0.93
N ARG A 150 18.36 13.67 -1.04
CA ARG A 150 19.11 13.15 0.12
C ARG A 150 19.95 14.27 0.76
N PRO A 151 20.33 14.13 2.05
CA PRO A 151 21.28 15.03 2.67
C PRO A 151 22.56 15.19 1.86
N GLY A 152 23.04 16.43 1.68
CA GLY A 152 24.19 16.75 0.84
C GLY A 152 23.86 16.99 -0.64
N TYR A 153 22.60 16.79 -1.04
CA TYR A 153 22.04 17.18 -2.33
C TYR A 153 20.99 18.27 -2.16
N GLU A 154 20.78 19.08 -3.20
CA GLU A 154 19.78 20.13 -3.26
C GLU A 154 18.93 20.04 -4.52
N TYR A 155 17.68 20.48 -4.41
CA TYR A 155 16.75 20.55 -5.52
C TYR A 155 17.23 21.64 -6.51
N PRO A 156 17.40 21.33 -7.81
CA PRO A 156 18.09 22.23 -8.74
C PRO A 156 17.21 23.37 -9.26
N PHE A 157 15.88 23.26 -9.14
CA PHE A 157 14.92 24.21 -9.71
C PHE A 157 14.34 25.14 -8.64
N ILE A 158 13.86 26.31 -9.07
CA ILE A 158 13.21 27.30 -8.18
C ILE A 158 11.70 27.14 -8.34
N ASP A 159 11.15 26.14 -7.66
CA ASP A 159 9.72 25.80 -7.67
C ASP A 159 9.12 25.92 -6.26
N TYR A 160 7.79 25.87 -6.18
CA TYR A 160 7.08 25.88 -4.88
C TYR A 160 7.39 24.64 -4.03
N ASN A 161 7.70 23.51 -4.68
CA ASN A 161 8.00 22.25 -4.02
C ASN A 161 9.51 21.95 -4.14
N ASP A 162 10.08 21.28 -3.13
CA ASP A 162 11.49 20.89 -3.05
C ASP A 162 11.75 19.42 -3.46
N PHE A 163 10.87 18.85 -4.30
CA PHE A 163 10.91 17.44 -4.71
C PHE A 163 10.42 17.25 -6.14
N PHE A 164 10.79 16.13 -6.75
CA PHE A 164 10.24 15.72 -8.05
C PHE A 164 8.95 14.92 -7.85
N ASN A 165 7.88 15.28 -8.57
CA ASN A 165 6.63 14.52 -8.56
C ASN A 165 6.78 13.22 -9.35
N GLY A 166 6.36 12.10 -8.78
CA GLY A 166 6.46 10.78 -9.39
C GLY A 166 5.71 10.67 -10.73
N ASP A 167 4.57 11.36 -10.90
CA ASP A 167 3.83 11.38 -12.17
C ASP A 167 4.64 12.04 -13.30
N ALA A 168 5.39 13.10 -12.99
CA ALA A 168 6.29 13.75 -13.94
C ALA A 168 7.51 12.86 -14.24
N MET A 169 8.04 12.18 -13.23
CA MET A 169 9.14 11.21 -13.39
C MET A 169 8.72 10.07 -14.33
N ASP A 170 7.56 9.45 -14.07
CA ASP A 170 7.02 8.33 -14.85
C ASP A 170 6.76 8.76 -16.30
N LYS A 171 6.18 9.94 -16.53
CA LYS A 171 5.99 10.49 -17.90
C LYS A 171 7.31 10.71 -18.64
N GLN A 172 8.31 11.30 -17.98
CA GLN A 172 9.62 11.53 -18.64
C GLN A 172 10.36 10.21 -18.90
N TRP A 173 10.18 9.22 -18.03
CA TRP A 173 10.67 7.86 -18.24
C TRP A 173 10.00 7.18 -19.44
N GLU A 174 8.68 7.29 -19.57
CA GLU A 174 7.94 6.76 -20.73
C GLU A 174 8.43 7.38 -22.03
N ILE A 175 8.67 8.70 -22.05
CA ILE A 175 9.26 9.39 -23.22
C ILE A 175 10.66 8.86 -23.50
N LEU A 176 11.49 8.69 -22.47
CA LEU A 176 12.86 8.15 -22.60
C LEU A 176 12.86 6.75 -23.22
N MET A 177 11.89 5.91 -22.84
CA MET A 177 11.73 4.54 -23.33
C MET A 177 11.04 4.46 -24.71
N SER A 178 10.48 5.57 -25.19
CA SER A 178 9.84 5.65 -26.51
C SER A 178 10.83 5.98 -27.62
N ASN A 179 10.37 5.95 -28.88
CA ASN A 179 11.17 6.38 -30.04
C ASN A 179 11.60 7.87 -30.00
N ASN A 180 11.03 8.66 -29.09
CA ASN A 180 11.32 10.08 -28.90
C ASN A 180 12.26 10.35 -27.72
N SER A 181 13.19 9.43 -27.42
CA SER A 181 14.08 9.51 -26.27
C SER A 181 14.85 10.83 -26.15
N LEU A 182 15.22 11.45 -27.28
CA LEU A 182 15.90 12.76 -27.35
C LEU A 182 15.06 13.93 -26.80
N LEU A 183 13.74 13.77 -26.68
CA LEU A 183 12.85 14.77 -26.06
C LEU A 183 12.75 14.62 -24.55
N SER A 184 13.23 13.50 -23.99
CA SER A 184 13.12 13.26 -22.56
C SER A 184 14.07 14.16 -21.78
N ARG A 185 13.56 14.74 -20.70
CA ARG A 185 14.36 15.48 -19.70
C ARG A 185 14.68 14.64 -18.47
N PHE A 186 14.50 13.32 -18.55
CA PHE A 186 14.62 12.43 -17.41
C PHE A 186 15.98 12.54 -16.70
N ASP A 187 17.08 12.69 -17.45
CA ASP A 187 18.43 12.86 -16.89
C ASP A 187 18.62 14.13 -16.03
N GLN A 188 17.75 15.12 -16.20
CA GLN A 188 17.76 16.37 -15.42
C GLN A 188 16.93 16.26 -14.13
N LEU A 189 16.11 15.21 -13.98
CA LEU A 189 15.24 15.01 -12.83
C LEU A 189 15.98 14.31 -11.67
N LYS A 190 17.12 14.87 -11.28
CA LYS A 190 17.95 14.41 -10.17
C LYS A 190 18.47 15.59 -9.37
N CYS A 191 18.76 15.37 -8.09
CA CYS A 191 19.28 16.43 -7.26
C CYS A 191 20.76 16.69 -7.57
N ARG A 192 21.18 17.95 -7.42
CA ARG A 192 22.60 18.34 -7.57
C ARG A 192 23.28 18.34 -6.21
N ILE A 193 24.61 18.28 -6.19
CA ILE A 193 25.38 18.36 -4.94
C ILE A 193 25.15 19.75 -4.32
N ALA A 194 24.81 19.78 -3.03
CA ALA A 194 24.60 21.03 -2.31
C ALA A 194 25.92 21.81 -2.19
N ILE A 195 25.85 23.14 -2.32
CA ILE A 195 27.08 23.96 -2.34
C ILE A 195 27.87 23.82 -1.02
N ALA A 196 27.18 23.69 0.11
CA ALA A 196 27.81 23.52 1.42
C ALA A 196 28.55 22.17 1.58
N SER A 197 28.14 21.10 0.88
CA SER A 197 28.83 19.80 0.95
C SER A 197 30.08 19.74 0.07
N SER A 198 30.25 20.71 -0.85
CA SER A 198 31.47 20.82 -1.67
C SER A 198 32.67 21.45 -0.94
N ILE A 199 32.42 22.18 0.16
CA ILE A 199 33.48 22.78 0.98
C ILE A 199 34.06 21.69 1.88
N ARG A 200 35.17 21.08 1.45
CA ARG A 200 35.92 20.14 2.29
C ARG A 200 36.47 20.89 3.52
N PRO A 201 36.36 20.33 4.74
CA PRO A 201 36.84 21.00 5.96
C PRO A 201 38.33 21.34 5.89
N LEU A 202 39.11 20.56 5.14
CA LEU A 202 40.52 20.81 4.88
C LEU A 202 40.78 22.18 4.20
N ASN A 203 39.92 22.59 3.27
CA ASN A 203 40.06 23.87 2.57
C ASN A 203 39.77 25.04 3.51
N LEU A 204 38.81 24.88 4.43
CA LEU A 204 38.49 25.89 5.44
C LEU A 204 39.63 26.04 6.45
N ILE A 205 40.22 24.93 6.90
CA ILE A 205 41.36 24.91 7.81
C ILE A 205 42.58 25.56 7.15
N LEU A 206 42.87 25.23 5.88
CA LEU A 206 43.98 25.84 5.14
C LEU A 206 43.79 27.34 5.01
N LEU A 207 42.58 27.81 4.72
CA LEU A 207 42.27 29.23 4.61
C LEU A 207 42.41 29.98 5.96
N LEU A 208 42.01 29.35 7.06
CA LEU A 208 42.22 29.92 8.40
C LEU A 208 43.70 29.94 8.81
N LEU A 209 44.47 28.92 8.41
CA LEU A 209 45.91 28.87 8.64
C LEU A 209 46.66 29.92 7.80
N THR A 210 46.27 30.15 6.55
CA THR A 210 46.89 31.21 5.74
C THR A 210 46.55 32.60 6.25
N ILE A 211 45.32 32.83 6.72
CA ILE A 211 44.90 34.11 7.31
C ILE A 211 45.65 34.37 8.63
N SER A 212 45.77 33.36 9.50
CA SER A 212 46.53 33.50 10.76
C SER A 212 48.03 33.70 10.52
N PHE A 213 48.62 33.00 9.54
CA PHE A 213 50.01 33.20 9.14
C PHE A 213 50.25 34.60 8.54
N ALA A 214 49.33 35.08 7.69
CA ALA A 214 49.39 36.44 7.15
C ALA A 214 49.28 37.51 8.26
N MET A 215 48.41 37.31 9.26
CA MET A 215 48.30 38.19 10.42
C MET A 215 49.53 38.14 11.34
N LEU A 216 50.23 37.02 11.40
CA LEU A 216 51.51 36.88 12.12
C LEU A 216 52.67 37.56 11.40
N ILE A 217 52.68 37.61 10.06
CA ILE A 217 53.71 38.31 9.27
C ILE A 217 53.51 39.83 9.27
N ASN A 218 52.26 40.29 9.32
CA ASN A 218 51.91 41.72 9.32
C ASN A 218 51.98 42.38 10.71
N ARG A 219 52.56 41.71 11.70
CA ARG A 219 52.74 42.20 13.08
C ARG A 219 54.23 42.28 13.41
#